data_AF-A0A2G9P433-F1
#
_entry.id   AF-A0A2G9P433-F1
#
_cell.length_a   1.000
_cell.length_b   1.000
_cell.length_c   1.000
_cell.angle_alpha   90.00
_cell.angle_beta   90.00
_cell.angle_gamma   90.00
#
_symmetry.space_group_name_H-M   'P 1'
#
loop_
_entity.id
_entity.type
_entity.pdbx_description
1 polymer ?
#
loop_
_entity_poly.entity_id
_entity_poly.type
_entity_poly.pdbx_seq_one_letter_code
_entity_poly.pdbx_strand_id
1 'polypeptide(L)' 'VLKIAQEHEESAGKDPMGLAAAALYLSCVKNCENMTQRDIAEAASVTEVTIRNRYKGLRLDQTDL' A
#
# COMPACT_ATOMS: atom_id res chain seq x y z
N VAL A 1 1.68 20.98 -11.58
CA VAL A 1 0.66 20.93 -10.52
C VAL A 1 0.82 19.68 -9.65
N LEU A 2 0.69 18.45 -10.18
CA LEU A 2 0.90 17.21 -9.40
C LEU A 2 2.29 17.11 -8.75
N LYS A 3 3.35 17.48 -9.48
CA LYS A 3 4.73 17.45 -8.97
C LYS A 3 4.96 18.36 -7.75
N ILE A 4 4.25 19.50 -7.70
CA ILE A 4 4.37 20.50 -6.63
C ILE A 4 3.63 20.03 -5.37
N ALA A 5 2.45 19.42 -5.54
CA ALA A 5 1.69 18.83 -4.43
C ALA A 5 2.43 17.64 -3.78
N GLN A 6 3.25 16.93 -4.56
CA GLN A 6 4.05 15.80 -4.11
C GLN A 6 5.33 16.24 -3.38
N GLU A 7 5.94 17.34 -3.80
CA GLU A 7 7.10 17.96 -3.15
C GLU A 7 6.75 18.66 -1.82
N HIS A 8 5.49 19.07 -1.63
CA HIS A 8 5.04 19.82 -0.46
C HIS A 8 4.53 18.96 0.71
N GLU A 9 4.56 17.63 0.60
CA GLU A 9 3.99 16.70 1.60
C GLU A 9 2.52 17.04 2.01
N GLU A 10 1.81 17.84 1.19
CA GLU A 10 0.43 18.27 1.45
C GLU A 10 -0.57 17.11 1.36
N SER A 11 -0.14 15.92 0.93
CA SER A 11 -0.85 14.66 1.13
C SER A 11 -0.73 14.18 2.58
N ALA A 12 -1.12 15.02 3.53
CA ALA A 12 -1.27 14.67 4.92
C ALA A 12 -2.42 13.65 5.03
N GLY A 13 -2.05 12.36 4.97
CA GLY A 13 -2.94 11.25 5.26
C GLY A 13 -3.39 10.45 4.03
N LYS A 14 -2.68 9.34 3.81
CA LYS A 14 -3.01 8.24 2.87
C LYS A 14 -2.75 8.56 1.41
N ASP A 15 -1.48 8.41 1.02
CA ASP A 15 -1.10 8.03 -0.34
C ASP A 15 -2.06 6.93 -0.87
N PRO A 16 -2.95 7.26 -1.82
CA PRO A 16 -3.95 6.32 -2.33
C PRO A 16 -3.30 5.16 -3.09
N MET A 17 -2.10 5.37 -3.65
CA MET A 17 -1.35 4.33 -4.34
C MET A 17 -0.83 3.29 -3.35
N GLY A 18 -0.24 3.73 -2.24
CA GLY A 18 0.20 2.85 -1.16
C GLY A 18 -0.95 2.05 -0.51
N LEU A 19 -2.15 2.63 -0.43
CA LEU A 19 -3.34 1.93 0.06
C LEU A 19 -3.81 0.86 -0.93
N ALA A 20 -3.91 1.20 -2.21
CA ALA A 20 -4.30 0.26 -3.26
C ALA A 20 -3.31 -0.90 -3.37
N ALA A 21 -2.00 -0.62 -3.33
CA ALA A 21 -0.93 -1.62 -3.32
C ALA A 21 -1.04 -2.58 -2.12
N ALA A 22 -1.35 -2.06 -0.92
CA ALA A 22 -1.53 -2.89 0.27
C ALA A 22 -2.81 -3.74 0.24
N ALA A 23 -3.90 -3.22 -0.33
CA ALA A 23 -5.12 -3.99 -0.54
C ALA A 23 -4.91 -5.12 -1.55
N LEU A 24 -4.18 -4.85 -2.64
CA LEU A 24 -3.80 -5.85 -3.62
C LEU A 24 -2.92 -6.94 -2.99
N TYR A 25 -1.89 -6.56 -2.23
CA TYR A 25 -1.03 -7.50 -1.52
C TYR A 25 -1.84 -8.39 -0.56
N LEU A 26 -2.78 -7.80 0.19
CA LEU A 26 -3.66 -8.57 1.07
C LEU A 26 -4.53 -9.57 0.30
N SER A 27 -5.03 -9.22 -0.88
CA SER A 27 -5.77 -10.13 -1.75
C SER A 27 -4.90 -11.30 -2.20
N CYS A 28 -3.67 -11.05 -2.65
CA CYS A 28 -2.74 -12.10 -3.08
C CYS A 28 -2.40 -13.04 -1.93
N VAL A 29 -2.17 -12.51 -0.71
CA VAL A 29 -1.95 -13.34 0.49
C VAL A 29 -3.17 -14.22 0.79
N LYS A 30 -4.39 -13.70 0.69
CA LYS A 30 -5.63 -14.47 0.93
C LYS A 30 -5.87 -15.56 -0.12
N ASN A 31 -5.48 -15.32 -1.36
CA ASN A 31 -5.64 -16.26 -2.46
C ASN A 31 -4.42 -17.20 -2.63
N CYS A 32 -3.47 -17.18 -1.69
CA CYS A 32 -2.22 -17.97 -1.76
C CYS A 32 -1.43 -17.75 -3.06
N GLU A 33 -1.51 -16.55 -3.64
CA GLU A 33 -0.72 -16.17 -4.80
C GLU A 33 0.71 -15.87 -4.39
N ASN A 34 1.66 -16.34 -5.20
CA ASN A 34 3.08 -16.20 -4.92
C ASN A 34 3.59 -14.84 -5.42
N MET A 35 3.16 -13.77 -4.74
CA MET A 35 3.49 -12.39 -5.10
C MET A 35 4.20 -11.70 -3.93
N THR A 36 5.35 -11.09 -4.20
CA THR A 36 6.13 -10.41 -3.15
C THR A 36 5.71 -8.95 -2.99
N GLN A 37 6.01 -8.36 -1.82
CA GLN A 37 5.79 -6.92 -1.61
C GLN A 37 6.63 -6.08 -2.59
N ARG A 38 7.80 -6.58 -3.01
CA ARG A 38 8.66 -5.92 -3.99
C ARG A 38 8.00 -5.84 -5.37
N ASP A 39 7.42 -6.95 -5.84
CA ASP A 39 6.77 -7.00 -7.17
C ASP A 39 5.63 -5.97 -7.26
N ILE A 40 4.85 -5.84 -6.18
CA ILE A 40 3.77 -4.85 -6.10
C ILE A 40 4.32 -3.43 -5.94
N ALA A 41 5.37 -3.25 -5.15
CA ALA A 41 6.01 -1.96 -4.95
C ALA A 41 6.54 -1.38 -6.26
N GLU A 42 7.23 -2.20 -7.04
CA GLU A 42 7.73 -1.83 -8.38
C GLU A 42 6.58 -1.49 -9.33
N ALA A 43 5.54 -2.34 -9.41
CA ALA A 43 4.40 -2.13 -10.28
C ALA A 43 3.58 -0.87 -9.93
N ALA A 44 3.41 -0.58 -8.64
CA ALA A 44 2.64 0.55 -8.14
C ALA A 44 3.48 1.81 -7.94
N SER A 45 4.79 1.79 -8.25
CA SER A 45 5.72 2.91 -8.01
C SER A 45 5.70 3.41 -6.56
N VAL A 46 5.62 2.49 -5.60
CA VAL A 46 5.68 2.75 -4.16
C VAL A 46 6.85 1.99 -3.53
N THR A 47 7.09 2.17 -2.24
CA THR A 47 8.11 1.39 -1.52
C THR A 47 7.49 0.18 -0.82
N GLU A 48 8.28 -0.87 -0.62
CA GLU A 48 7.87 -2.02 0.21
C GLU A 48 7.45 -1.61 1.62
N VAL A 49 8.11 -0.58 2.19
CA VAL A 49 7.80 -0.05 3.52
C VAL A 49 6.41 0.61 3.52
N THR A 50 6.04 1.31 2.45
CA THR A 50 4.69 1.87 2.26
C THR A 50 3.65 0.76 2.29
N ILE A 51 3.85 -0.31 1.53
CA ILE A 51 2.94 -1.47 1.50
C ILE A 51 2.84 -2.11 2.88
N ARG A 52 3.97 -2.35 3.55
CA ARG A 52 4.02 -2.97 4.89
C ARG A 52 3.27 -2.17 5.95
N ASN A 53 3.45 -0.86 5.96
CA ASN A 53 2.80 0.03 6.93
C ASN A 53 1.28 0.07 6.72
N ARG A 54 0.82 0.09 5.47
CA ARG A 54 -0.60 0.08 5.12
C ARG A 54 -1.25 -1.29 5.34
N TYR A 55 -0.57 -2.36 4.98
CA TYR A 55 -1.01 -3.75 5.20
C TYR A 55 -1.25 -4.04 6.69
N LYS A 56 -0.37 -3.58 7.59
CA LYS A 56 -0.55 -3.73 9.03
C LYS A 56 -1.86 -3.09 9.51
N GLY A 57 -2.17 -1.88 9.03
CA GLY A 57 -3.44 -1.20 9.33
C GLY A 57 -4.66 -1.97 8.81
N LEU A 58 -4.64 -2.35 7.53
CA LEU A 58 -5.74 -3.10 6.89
C LEU A 58 -6.00 -4.47 7.54
N ARG A 59 -4.96 -5.11 8.07
CA ARG A 59 -5.09 -6.39 8.77
C ARG A 59 -5.70 -6.22 10.16
N LEU A 60 -5.34 -5.16 10.89
CA LEU A 60 -5.90 -4.87 12.21
C LEU A 60 -7.41 -4.60 12.12
N ASP A 61 -7.85 -3.84 11.11
CA ASP A 61 -9.27 -3.58 10.83
C ASP A 61 -10.09 -4.87 10.53
N GLN A 62 -9.44 -5.99 10.17
CA GLN A 62 -10.13 -7.27 9.92
C GLN A 62 -10.20 -8.18 11.15
N THR A 63 -9.45 -7.89 12.21
CA THR A 63 -9.44 -8.69 13.46
C THR A 63 -10.45 -8.22 14.51
N ASP A 64 -11.23 -7.17 14.22
CA ASP A 64 -12.29 -6.65 15.10
C ASP A 64 -13.67 -7.29 14.83
N LEU A 65 -13.72 -8.55 14.38
CA LEU A 65 -14.93 -9.36 14.20
C LEU A 65 -14.83 -10.70 14.92
#